data_AF-A1ZVT0-F1
#
_entry.id   AF-A1ZVT0-F1
#
_cell.length_a   1.000
_cell.length_b   1.000
_cell.length_c   1.000
_cell.angle_alpha   90.00
_cell.angle_beta   90.00
_cell.angle_gamma   90.00
#
_symmetry.space_group_name_H-M   'P 1'
#
loop_
_entity.id
_entity.type
_entity.pdbx_description
1 polymer ?
#
loop_
_entity_poly.entity_id
_entity_poly.type
_entity_poly.pdbx_seq_one_letter_code
_entity_poly.pdbx_strand_id
1 'polypeptide(L)'
;MNNLQKRFEYTPQNIARGAIVYALGDCIAAFILGEFAWLRLLGMMLVGATLYAFEIPNYFRWIARKVGNDSSLKASFQRTALALLYFNPLWIARHLVLIKLVSGNAHLVGGHLLGIAFWSFIVNIPVSIVANYVIQNKIPLQWRFLASAIFSGLMAVYYALSELFFQ
;
A
#
# COMPACT_ATOMS: atom_id res chain seq x y z
N MET A 1 16.00 -25.76 -11.19
CA MET A 1 15.71 -24.36 -11.59
C MET A 1 14.24 -24.28 -11.97
N ASN A 2 13.35 -24.07 -11.00
CA ASN A 2 11.93 -24.38 -11.14
C ASN A 2 11.09 -23.17 -11.56
N ASN A 3 10.42 -23.30 -12.72
CA ASN A 3 9.02 -22.92 -12.97
C ASN A 3 8.45 -21.68 -12.23
N LEU A 4 9.12 -20.53 -12.28
CA LEU A 4 8.46 -19.23 -12.08
C LEU A 4 7.64 -18.91 -13.34
N GLN A 5 6.60 -19.71 -13.56
CA GLN A 5 5.65 -19.60 -14.65
C GLN A 5 5.07 -18.18 -14.65
N LYS A 6 4.97 -17.58 -15.83
CA LYS A 6 4.48 -16.23 -16.16
C LYS A 6 3.00 -15.99 -15.78
N ARG A 7 2.53 -16.43 -14.61
CA ARG A 7 1.13 -16.33 -14.19
C ARG A 7 0.96 -15.21 -13.18
N PHE A 8 0.06 -14.29 -13.49
CA PHE A 8 -0.44 -13.33 -12.49
C PHE A 8 -1.04 -14.11 -11.30
N GLU A 9 -0.88 -13.57 -10.11
CA GLU A 9 -1.38 -14.15 -8.86
C GLU A 9 -2.48 -13.30 -8.32
N TYR A 10 -3.60 -13.96 -8.10
CA TYR A 10 -4.80 -13.43 -7.51
C TYR A 10 -5.43 -14.57 -6.75
N THR A 11 -4.93 -14.79 -5.53
CA THR A 11 -5.28 -15.93 -4.70
C THR A 11 -6.36 -15.55 -3.69
N PRO A 12 -7.23 -16.47 -3.27
CA PRO A 12 -8.20 -16.21 -2.21
C PRO A 12 -7.55 -15.67 -0.93
N GLN A 13 -6.33 -16.12 -0.62
CA GLN A 13 -5.57 -15.62 0.52
C GLN A 13 -5.20 -14.14 0.37
N ASN A 14 -4.74 -13.70 -0.81
CA ASN A 14 -4.44 -12.28 -1.06
C ASN A 14 -5.73 -11.44 -1.08
N ILE A 15 -6.82 -11.96 -1.65
CA ILE A 15 -8.13 -11.29 -1.62
C ILE A 15 -8.56 -11.04 -0.16
N ALA A 16 -8.54 -12.07 0.68
CA ALA A 16 -8.93 -11.96 2.09
C ALA A 16 -8.01 -11.02 2.88
N ARG A 17 -6.68 -11.15 2.71
CA ARG A 17 -5.70 -10.26 3.37
C ARG A 17 -5.90 -8.80 2.95
N GLY A 18 -6.12 -8.56 1.66
CA GLY A 18 -6.35 -7.22 1.12
C GLY A 18 -7.64 -6.61 1.65
N ALA A 19 -8.75 -7.35 1.57
CA ALA A 19 -10.05 -6.96 2.11
C ALA A 19 -9.94 -6.53 3.58
N ILE A 20 -9.35 -7.38 4.43
CA ILE A 20 -9.31 -7.18 5.86
C ILE A 20 -8.37 -6.04 6.24
N VAL A 21 -7.12 -6.06 5.76
CA VAL A 21 -6.09 -5.14 6.28
C VAL A 21 -6.31 -3.71 5.80
N TYR A 22 -6.68 -3.52 4.52
CA TYR A 22 -6.95 -2.16 4.02
C TYR A 22 -8.21 -1.57 4.64
N ALA A 23 -9.28 -2.38 4.78
CA ALA A 23 -10.49 -1.92 5.44
C ALA A 23 -10.23 -1.59 6.92
N LEU A 24 -9.49 -2.42 7.66
CA LEU A 24 -9.18 -2.15 9.07
C LEU A 24 -8.34 -0.89 9.26
N GLY A 25 -7.25 -0.74 8.50
CA GLY A 25 -6.38 0.43 8.61
C GLY A 25 -7.12 1.73 8.30
N ASP A 26 -7.89 1.75 7.21
CA ASP A 26 -8.71 2.91 6.84
C ASP A 26 -9.85 3.15 7.83
N CYS A 27 -10.49 2.11 8.36
CA CYS A 27 -11.56 2.22 9.35
C CYS A 27 -11.07 2.87 10.65
N ILE A 28 -9.91 2.46 11.16
CA ILE A 28 -9.30 3.07 12.36
C ILE A 28 -9.00 4.55 12.08
N ALA A 29 -8.39 4.87 10.93
CA ALA A 29 -8.13 6.25 10.53
C ALA A 29 -9.41 7.08 10.42
N ALA A 30 -10.47 6.51 9.83
CA ALA A 30 -11.76 7.17 9.69
C ALA A 30 -12.44 7.43 11.04
N PHE A 31 -12.32 6.51 12.01
CA PHE A 31 -12.81 6.74 13.36
C PHE A 31 -12.05 7.85 14.08
N ILE A 32 -10.73 7.93 13.91
CA ILE A 32 -9.90 9.00 14.49
C ILE A 32 -10.32 10.37 13.95
N LEU A 33 -10.60 10.46 12.64
CA LEU A 33 -10.98 11.71 11.98
C LEU A 33 -12.48 12.04 12.07
N GLY A 34 -13.30 11.16 12.67
CA GLY A 34 -14.76 11.34 12.70
C GLY A 34 -15.44 11.21 11.31
N GLU A 35 -14.76 10.61 10.34
CA GLU A 35 -15.22 10.43 8.96
C GLU A 35 -15.70 9.00 8.65
N PHE A 36 -16.07 8.23 9.68
CA PHE A 36 -16.51 6.86 9.49
C PHE A 36 -17.80 6.80 8.66
N ALA A 37 -17.80 5.96 7.63
CA ALA A 37 -18.97 5.65 6.82
C ALA A 37 -18.96 4.18 6.40
N TRP A 38 -20.13 3.53 6.44
CA TRP A 38 -20.28 2.13 6.01
C TRP A 38 -19.90 1.93 4.54
N LEU A 39 -20.21 2.91 3.69
CA LEU A 39 -19.86 2.86 2.27
C LEU A 39 -18.33 2.90 2.07
N ARG A 40 -17.62 3.72 2.85
CA ARG A 40 -16.14 3.79 2.85
C ARG A 40 -15.53 2.45 3.28
N LEU A 41 -16.04 1.85 4.36
CA LEU A 41 -15.58 0.54 4.84
C LEU A 41 -15.74 -0.55 3.77
N LEU A 42 -16.93 -0.68 3.19
CA LEU A 42 -17.23 -1.68 2.15
C LEU A 42 -16.43 -1.41 0.87
N GLY A 43 -16.28 -0.14 0.50
CA GLY A 43 -15.51 0.25 -0.67
C GLY A 43 -14.02 -0.04 -0.52
N MET A 44 -13.43 0.26 0.64
CA MET A 44 -12.03 -0.05 0.92
C MET A 44 -11.78 -1.55 1.04
N MET A 45 -12.77 -2.31 1.54
CA MET A 45 -12.74 -3.77 1.48
C MET A 45 -12.72 -4.26 0.03
N LEU A 46 -13.55 -3.71 -0.85
CA LEU A 46 -13.58 -4.07 -2.28
C LEU A 46 -12.28 -3.71 -3.00
N VAL A 47 -11.76 -2.50 -2.78
CA VAL A 47 -10.48 -2.03 -3.35
C VAL A 47 -9.32 -2.92 -2.88
N GLY A 48 -9.28 -3.24 -1.59
CA GLY A 48 -8.30 -4.15 -1.00
C GLY A 48 -8.38 -5.56 -1.59
N ALA A 49 -9.60 -6.11 -1.71
CA ALA A 49 -9.90 -7.43 -2.25
C ALA A 49 -9.55 -7.57 -3.74
N THR A 50 -9.64 -6.48 -4.51
CA THR A 50 -9.52 -6.50 -5.98
C THR A 50 -8.20 -5.89 -6.44
N LEU A 51 -8.16 -4.57 -6.54
CA LEU A 51 -7.06 -3.80 -7.11
C LEU A 51 -5.74 -4.11 -6.41
N TYR A 52 -5.72 -4.05 -5.06
CA TYR A 52 -4.49 -4.21 -4.30
C TYR A 52 -4.05 -5.66 -4.15
N ALA A 53 -4.99 -6.58 -3.93
CA ALA A 53 -4.71 -8.02 -3.92
C ALA A 53 -4.22 -8.56 -5.28
N PHE A 54 -4.56 -7.87 -6.38
CA PHE A 54 -3.99 -8.17 -7.69
C PHE A 54 -2.64 -7.47 -7.89
N GLU A 55 -2.57 -6.14 -7.85
CA GLU A 55 -1.38 -5.41 -8.31
C GLU A 55 -0.15 -5.65 -7.44
N ILE A 56 -0.27 -5.56 -6.12
CA ILE A 56 0.88 -5.49 -5.20
C ILE A 56 1.64 -6.83 -5.15
N PRO A 57 0.99 -8.00 -4.97
CA PRO A 57 1.70 -9.28 -5.04
C PRO A 57 2.38 -9.49 -6.39
N ASN A 58 1.72 -9.11 -7.48
CA ASN A 58 2.28 -9.25 -8.82
C ASN A 58 3.52 -8.37 -9.03
N TYR A 59 3.50 -7.13 -8.50
CA TYR A 59 4.64 -6.24 -8.54
C TYR A 59 5.83 -6.76 -7.72
N PHE A 60 5.59 -7.26 -6.51
CA PHE A 60 6.66 -7.86 -5.68
C PHE A 60 7.29 -9.09 -6.32
N ARG A 61 6.50 -9.92 -7.00
CA ARG A 61 7.03 -11.06 -7.76
C ARG A 61 7.79 -10.62 -9.00
N TRP A 62 7.38 -9.53 -9.64
CA TRP A 62 8.17 -8.92 -10.71
C TRP A 62 9.52 -8.40 -10.19
N ILE A 63 9.57 -7.72 -9.05
CA ILE A 63 10.82 -7.31 -8.40
C ILE A 63 11.72 -8.53 -8.14
N ALA A 64 11.17 -9.57 -7.50
CA ALA A 64 11.92 -10.78 -7.17
C ALA A 64 12.52 -11.46 -8.42
N ARG A 65 11.79 -11.46 -9.54
CA ARG A 65 12.29 -11.98 -10.83
C ARG A 65 13.33 -11.07 -11.47
N LYS A 66 13.11 -9.75 -11.43
CA LYS A 66 13.97 -8.76 -12.10
C LYS A 66 15.34 -8.65 -11.44
N VAL A 67 15.39 -8.70 -10.11
CA VAL A 67 16.61 -8.56 -9.32
C VAL A 67 17.22 -9.92 -8.95
N GLY A 68 16.42 -11.00 -9.00
CA GLY A 68 16.84 -12.33 -8.56
C GLY A 68 16.90 -12.45 -7.03
N ASN A 69 17.37 -13.61 -6.56
CA ASN A 69 17.50 -13.94 -5.12
C ASN A 69 18.91 -13.70 -4.56
N ASP A 70 19.74 -12.90 -5.24
CA ASP A 70 21.08 -12.57 -4.78
C ASP A 70 21.04 -11.79 -3.44
N SER A 71 21.91 -12.15 -2.50
CA SER A 71 22.06 -11.49 -1.19
C SER A 71 23.00 -10.29 -1.24
N SER A 72 23.54 -9.93 -2.40
CA SER A 72 24.40 -8.75 -2.55
C SER A 72 23.72 -7.46 -2.10
N LEU A 73 24.51 -6.53 -1.56
CA LEU A 73 24.03 -5.21 -1.13
C LEU A 73 23.36 -4.45 -2.29
N LYS A 74 23.90 -4.59 -3.51
CA LYS A 74 23.34 -4.00 -4.72
C LYS A 74 21.94 -4.55 -5.01
N ALA A 75 21.75 -5.87 -4.96
CA ALA A 75 20.44 -6.48 -5.15
C ALA A 75 19.46 -6.02 -4.07
N SER A 76 19.90 -5.95 -2.82
CA SER A 76 19.07 -5.51 -1.70
C SER A 76 18.57 -4.06 -1.86
N PHE A 77 19.47 -3.17 -2.25
CA PHE A 77 19.11 -1.77 -2.55
C PHE A 77 18.16 -1.68 -3.74
N GLN A 78 18.42 -2.41 -4.83
CA GLN A 78 17.57 -2.42 -6.02
C GLN A 78 16.13 -2.85 -5.72
N ARG A 79 15.92 -3.92 -4.92
CA ARG A 79 14.57 -4.35 -4.55
C ARG A 79 13.84 -3.27 -3.76
N THR A 80 14.54 -2.63 -2.83
CA THR A 80 14.01 -1.54 -1.99
C THR A 80 13.64 -0.33 -2.83
N ALA A 81 14.53 0.10 -3.73
CA ALA A 81 14.32 1.23 -4.63
C ALA A 81 13.13 1.00 -5.57
N LEU A 82 12.98 -0.21 -6.13
CA LEU A 82 11.83 -0.56 -6.97
C LEU A 82 10.53 -0.55 -6.18
N ALA A 83 10.52 -1.06 -4.95
CA ALA A 83 9.34 -1.01 -4.09
C ALA A 83 8.95 0.44 -3.75
N LEU A 84 9.93 1.28 -3.41
CA LEU A 84 9.70 2.70 -3.15
C LEU A 84 9.18 3.44 -4.40
N LEU A 85 9.71 3.12 -5.58
CA LEU A 85 9.27 3.71 -6.84
C LEU A 85 7.83 3.32 -7.20
N TYR A 86 7.36 2.14 -6.78
CA TYR A 86 5.96 1.75 -6.94
C TYR A 86 5.05 2.51 -5.99
N PHE A 87 5.44 2.66 -4.72
CA PHE A 87 4.70 3.44 -3.73
C PHE A 87 5.02 4.94 -3.80
N ASN A 88 5.13 5.47 -5.02
CA ASN A 88 5.40 6.88 -5.28
C ASN A 88 4.16 7.78 -5.00
N PRO A 89 4.28 9.12 -5.12
CA PRO A 89 3.16 10.03 -4.90
C PRO A 89 1.90 9.74 -5.74
N LEU A 90 2.02 9.21 -6.95
CA LEU A 90 0.85 8.85 -7.77
C LEU A 90 0.09 7.67 -7.17
N TRP A 91 0.78 6.70 -6.56
CA TRP A 91 0.12 5.61 -5.86
C TRP A 91 -0.67 6.13 -4.66
N ILE A 92 -0.08 7.04 -3.88
CA ILE A 92 -0.74 7.66 -2.72
C ILE A 92 -1.94 8.49 -3.18
N ALA A 93 -1.79 9.32 -4.21
CA ALA A 93 -2.88 10.11 -4.77
C ALA A 93 -4.02 9.21 -5.25
N ARG A 94 -3.70 8.11 -5.95
CA ARG A 94 -4.71 7.10 -6.37
C ARG A 94 -5.45 6.52 -5.17
N HIS A 95 -4.75 6.20 -4.08
CA HIS A 95 -5.38 5.70 -2.87
C HIS A 95 -6.35 6.72 -2.26
N LEU A 96 -5.95 7.99 -2.15
CA LEU A 96 -6.80 9.08 -1.67
C LEU A 96 -8.03 9.28 -2.56
N VAL A 97 -7.87 9.22 -3.89
CA VAL A 97 -8.98 9.31 -4.84
C VAL A 97 -9.97 8.15 -4.62
N LEU A 98 -9.47 6.92 -4.46
CA LEU A 98 -10.33 5.76 -4.21
C LEU A 98 -11.13 5.92 -2.91
N ILE A 99 -10.50 6.40 -1.83
CA ILE A 99 -11.20 6.70 -0.57
C ILE A 99 -12.30 7.73 -0.80
N LYS A 100 -12.03 8.85 -1.48
CA LYS A 100 -13.05 9.88 -1.73
C LYS A 100 -14.18 9.37 -2.61
N LEU A 101 -13.89 8.57 -3.65
CA LEU A 101 -14.90 7.95 -4.51
C LEU A 101 -15.80 6.98 -3.73
N VAL A 102 -15.22 6.05 -2.98
CA VAL A 102 -15.99 5.07 -2.22
C VAL A 102 -16.67 5.66 -0.98
N SER A 103 -16.28 6.86 -0.57
CA SER A 103 -16.99 7.62 0.48
C SER A 103 -18.15 8.46 -0.07
N GLY A 104 -18.42 8.44 -1.38
CA GLY A 104 -19.44 9.29 -2.02
C GLY A 104 -19.01 10.76 -2.19
N ASN A 105 -17.75 11.08 -1.88
CA ASN A 105 -17.18 12.42 -1.91
C ASN A 105 -16.44 12.70 -3.22
N ALA A 106 -16.98 12.24 -4.35
CA ALA A 106 -16.34 12.38 -5.67
C ALA A 106 -16.07 13.85 -6.07
N HIS A 107 -16.88 14.79 -5.57
CA HIS A 107 -16.70 16.22 -5.78
C HIS A 107 -15.43 16.80 -5.12
N LEU A 108 -14.87 16.10 -4.12
CA LEU A 108 -13.60 16.45 -3.49
C LEU A 108 -12.38 15.87 -4.23
N VAL A 109 -12.58 15.15 -5.34
CA VAL A 109 -11.47 14.67 -6.16
C VAL A 109 -10.92 15.83 -6.99
N GLY A 110 -9.66 16.18 -6.78
CA GLY A 110 -8.99 17.25 -7.53
C GLY A 110 -7.48 17.20 -7.45
N GLY A 111 -6.81 18.11 -8.17
CA GLY A 111 -5.35 18.17 -8.25
C GLY A 111 -4.64 18.38 -6.90
N HIS A 112 -5.33 18.96 -5.91
CA HIS A 112 -4.80 19.14 -4.56
C HIS A 112 -4.41 17.81 -3.89
N LEU A 113 -5.07 16.69 -4.23
CA LEU A 113 -4.74 15.37 -3.71
C LEU A 113 -3.33 14.92 -4.13
N LEU A 114 -2.85 15.38 -5.30
CA LEU A 114 -1.47 15.11 -5.72
C LEU A 114 -0.46 15.88 -4.86
N GLY A 115 -0.80 17.12 -4.46
CA GLY A 115 0.01 17.91 -3.55
C GLY A 115 0.12 17.26 -2.17
N ILE A 116 -1.01 16.82 -1.61
CA ILE A 116 -1.04 16.05 -0.35
C ILE A 116 -0.18 14.79 -0.50
N ALA A 117 -0.40 14.01 -1.55
CA ALA A 117 0.33 12.78 -1.80
C ALA A 117 1.84 13.00 -1.94
N PHE A 118 2.27 14.09 -2.59
CA PHE A 118 3.68 14.45 -2.71
C PHE A 118 4.30 14.76 -1.34
N TRP A 119 3.67 15.61 -0.54
CA TRP A 119 4.18 15.95 0.79
C TRP A 119 4.15 14.75 1.75
N SER A 120 3.07 13.96 1.76
CA SER A 120 3.02 12.71 2.53
C SER A 120 4.14 11.76 2.11
N PHE A 121 4.45 11.66 0.82
CA PHE A 121 5.57 10.85 0.35
C PHE A 121 6.90 11.36 0.90
N ILE A 122 7.21 12.65 0.74
CA ILE A 122 8.48 13.25 1.19
C ILE A 122 8.70 13.05 2.69
N VAL A 123 7.69 13.34 3.51
CA VAL A 123 7.76 13.15 4.96
C VAL A 123 7.96 11.68 5.33
N ASN A 124 7.37 10.77 4.55
CA ASN A 124 7.40 9.34 4.84
C ASN A 124 8.57 8.58 4.20
N ILE A 125 9.39 9.22 3.36
CA ILE A 125 10.53 8.57 2.69
C ILE A 125 11.42 7.81 3.68
N PRO A 126 11.86 8.39 4.83
CA PRO A 126 12.78 7.70 5.74
C PRO A 126 12.20 6.39 6.28
N VAL A 127 10.97 6.43 6.76
CA VAL A 127 10.26 5.27 7.30
C VAL A 127 9.94 4.26 6.20
N SER A 128 9.52 4.74 5.03
CA SER A 128 9.21 3.92 3.86
C SER A 128 10.43 3.17 3.33
N ILE A 129 11.62 3.78 3.35
CA ILE A 129 12.86 3.10 2.95
C ILE A 129 13.13 1.92 3.89
N VAL A 130 13.05 2.14 5.20
CA VAL A 130 13.31 1.09 6.20
C VAL A 130 12.28 -0.04 6.08
N ALA A 131 10.98 0.30 6.01
CA ALA A 131 9.91 -0.67 5.87
C ALA A 131 10.06 -1.49 4.58
N ASN A 132 10.28 -0.82 3.44
CA ASN A 132 10.46 -1.52 2.16
C ASN A 132 11.74 -2.35 2.13
N TYR A 133 12.81 -1.91 2.81
CA TYR A 133 14.03 -2.71 2.93
C TYR A 133 13.74 -4.03 3.64
N VAL A 134 13.06 -3.97 4.79
CA VAL A 134 12.69 -5.16 5.58
C VAL A 134 11.75 -6.06 4.77
N ILE A 135 10.69 -5.50 4.19
CA ILE A 135 9.70 -6.27 3.41
C ILE A 135 10.36 -6.96 2.22
N GLN A 136 11.22 -6.28 1.47
CA GLN A 136 11.78 -6.82 0.24
C GLN A 136 12.95 -7.78 0.46
N ASN A 137 13.62 -7.73 1.61
CA ASN A 137 14.85 -8.51 1.83
C ASN A 137 14.77 -9.53 2.96
N LYS A 138 13.89 -9.32 3.94
CA LYS A 138 13.77 -10.21 5.12
C LYS A 138 12.48 -11.02 5.10
N ILE A 139 11.42 -10.52 4.47
CA ILE A 139 10.12 -11.20 4.43
C ILE A 139 10.01 -12.12 3.20
N PRO A 140 9.60 -13.39 3.37
CA PRO A 140 9.35 -14.31 2.26
C PRO A 140 8.27 -13.77 1.32
N LEU A 141 8.42 -14.03 0.02
CA LEU A 141 7.59 -13.44 -1.04
C LEU A 141 6.07 -13.57 -0.80
N GLN A 142 5.62 -14.74 -0.31
CA GLN A 142 4.22 -15.05 0.00
C GLN A 142 3.60 -14.23 1.16
N TRP A 143 4.44 -13.57 1.96
CA TRP A 143 4.05 -12.74 3.11
C TRP A 143 4.26 -11.24 2.85
N ARG A 144 4.97 -10.85 1.79
CA ARG A 144 5.29 -9.44 1.52
C ARG A 144 4.07 -8.58 1.31
N PHE A 145 3.03 -9.11 0.65
CA PHE A 145 1.78 -8.38 0.46
C PHE A 145 1.12 -8.05 1.81
N LEU A 146 1.01 -9.03 2.70
CA LEU A 146 0.45 -8.81 4.04
C LEU A 146 1.27 -7.79 4.82
N ALA A 147 2.60 -7.93 4.85
CA ALA A 147 3.47 -7.01 5.56
C ALA A 147 3.38 -5.57 5.00
N SER A 148 3.30 -5.42 3.69
CA SER A 148 3.11 -4.12 3.03
C SER A 148 1.74 -3.53 3.35
N ALA A 149 0.68 -4.33 3.34
CA ALA A 149 -0.67 -3.87 3.66
C ALA A 149 -0.76 -3.41 5.13
N ILE A 150 -0.15 -4.14 6.05
CA ILE A 150 -0.06 -3.76 7.47
C ILE A 150 0.68 -2.43 7.61
N PHE A 151 1.83 -2.29 6.96
CA PHE A 151 2.58 -1.04 6.96
C PHE A 151 1.73 0.13 6.44
N SER A 152 1.02 -0.06 5.32
CA SER A 152 0.10 0.96 4.79
C SER A 152 -1.03 1.32 5.76
N GLY A 153 -1.63 0.33 6.44
CA GLY A 153 -2.65 0.57 7.46
C GLY A 153 -2.10 1.36 8.66
N LEU A 154 -0.91 1.03 9.13
CA LEU A 154 -0.23 1.80 10.19
C LEU A 154 0.04 3.24 9.77
N MET A 155 0.46 3.46 8.52
CA MET A 155 0.67 4.81 8.00
C MET A 155 -0.63 5.61 7.92
N ALA A 156 -1.76 4.99 7.54
CA ALA A 156 -3.05 5.65 7.53
C ALA A 156 -3.45 6.13 8.94
N VAL A 157 -3.26 5.27 9.96
CA VAL A 157 -3.50 5.64 11.36
C VAL A 157 -2.55 6.76 11.82
N TYR A 158 -1.26 6.66 11.50
CA TYR A 158 -0.28 7.70 11.81
C TYR A 158 -0.66 9.06 11.22
N TYR A 159 -1.10 9.11 9.97
CA TYR A 159 -1.52 10.36 9.35
C TYR A 159 -2.79 10.91 9.99
N ALA A 160 -3.77 10.05 10.29
CA ALA A 160 -4.99 10.47 10.97
C ALA A 160 -4.70 11.07 12.35
N LEU A 161 -3.81 10.47 13.13
CA LEU A 161 -3.36 11.03 14.42
C LEU A 161 -2.59 12.33 14.22
N SER A 162 -1.72 12.41 13.22
CA SER A 162 -0.96 13.63 12.94
C SER A 162 -1.87 14.80 12.59
N GLU A 163 -2.90 14.54 11.78
CA GLU A 163 -3.93 15.51 11.47
C GLU A 163 -4.73 15.92 12.71
N LEU A 164 -5.14 14.97 13.56
CA LEU A 164 -5.85 15.29 14.80
C LEU A 164 -5.04 16.16 15.78
N PHE A 165 -3.73 15.92 15.93
CA PHE A 165 -2.90 16.58 16.95
C PHE A 165 -2.21 17.86 16.48
N PHE A 166 -1.99 18.04 15.18
CA PHE A 166 -1.17 19.14 14.63
C PHE A 166 -1.91 20.00 13.61
N GLN A 167 -3.24 19.93 13.57
CA GLN A 167 -4.10 20.86 12.83
C GLN A 167 -3.96 22.30 13.33
#